data_AF-A0A0U2Z3C7-F1
#
_entry.id   AF-A0A0U2Z3C7-F1
#
_cell.length_a   1.000
_cell.length_b   1.000
_cell.length_c   1.000
_cell.angle_alpha   90.00
_cell.angle_beta   90.00
_cell.angle_gamma   90.00
#
_symmetry.space_group_name_H-M   'P 1'
#
loop_
_entity.id
_entity.type
_entity.pdbx_description
1 polymer ?
#
loop_
_entity_poly.entity_id
_entity_poly.type
_entity_poly.pdbx_seq_one_letter_code
_entity_poly.pdbx_strand_id
1 'polypeptide(L)'
;MISRKYIISVVLLFFVALIWNGLFHMVIIVEQNKMITFLLRPDLSENIFLSLLITLLIVTLFVVSYSKWRKNGTLFESLVHGLFFAILAGVLVNANQYLMYPIPGVLAGLWFIGGLIEFALYSATVWLVQQNREFA
;
A
#
# COMPACT_ATOMS: atom_id res chain seq x y z
N MET A 1 -14.87 3.61 20.48
CA MET A 1 -15.22 2.22 20.11
C MET A 1 -14.71 1.95 18.69
N ILE A 2 -14.05 0.81 18.48
CA ILE A 2 -13.67 0.35 17.13
C ILE A 2 -14.96 -0.12 16.43
N SER A 3 -15.27 0.43 15.25
CA SER A 3 -16.48 0.05 14.51
C SER A 3 -16.26 -1.24 13.73
N ARG A 4 -17.34 -2.00 13.47
CA ARG A 4 -17.27 -3.19 12.60
C ARG A 4 -16.70 -2.86 11.21
N LYS A 5 -17.09 -1.70 10.64
CA LYS A 5 -16.59 -1.21 9.35
C LYS A 5 -15.07 -0.99 9.37
N TYR A 6 -14.52 -0.49 10.48
CA TYR A 6 -13.07 -0.33 10.64
C TYR A 6 -12.33 -1.66 10.51
N ILE A 7 -12.77 -2.68 11.25
CA ILE A 7 -12.13 -4.01 11.23
C ILE A 7 -12.21 -4.62 9.83
N ILE A 8 -13.39 -4.52 9.18
CA ILE A 8 -13.58 -5.00 7.81
C ILE A 8 -12.65 -4.26 6.83
N SER A 9 -12.49 -2.94 6.96
CA SER A 9 -11.55 -2.18 6.13
C SER A 9 -10.13 -2.72 6.29
N VAL A 10 -9.62 -2.87 7.53
CA VAL A 10 -8.25 -3.36 7.77
C VAL A 10 -8.04 -4.74 7.15
N VAL A 11 -8.97 -5.67 7.36
CA VAL A 11 -8.87 -7.04 6.82
C VAL A 11 -8.91 -7.04 5.29
N LEU A 12 -9.81 -6.29 4.66
CA LEU A 12 -9.88 -6.23 3.20
C LEU A 12 -8.65 -5.57 2.59
N LEU A 13 -8.18 -4.46 3.15
CA LEU A 13 -6.95 -3.82 2.68
C LEU A 13 -5.74 -4.74 2.85
N PHE A 14 -5.67 -5.53 3.93
CA PHE A 14 -4.60 -6.51 4.12
C PHE A 14 -4.54 -7.51 2.96
N PHE A 15 -5.66 -8.09 2.56
CA PHE A 15 -5.68 -9.00 1.40
C PHE A 15 -5.41 -8.29 0.08
N VAL A 16 -5.95 -7.08 -0.12
CA VAL A 16 -5.62 -6.27 -1.31
C VAL A 16 -4.11 -6.03 -1.40
N ALA A 17 -3.46 -5.69 -0.29
CA ALA A 17 -2.03 -5.50 -0.21
C ALA A 17 -1.26 -6.77 -0.60
N LEU A 18 -1.61 -7.92 -0.02
CA LEU A 18 -0.94 -9.18 -0.34
C LEU A 18 -1.10 -9.57 -1.81
N ILE A 19 -2.31 -9.48 -2.35
CA ILE A 19 -2.60 -9.81 -3.74
C ILE A 19 -1.85 -8.85 -4.67
N TRP A 20 -1.92 -7.55 -4.41
CA TRP A 20 -1.26 -6.55 -5.24
C TRP A 20 0.26 -6.66 -5.19
N ASN A 21 0.87 -6.77 -4.00
CA ASN A 21 2.32 -6.92 -3.87
C ASN A 21 2.81 -8.22 -4.53
N GLY A 22 2.09 -9.33 -4.33
CA GLY A 22 2.40 -10.59 -5.00
C GLY A 22 2.33 -10.45 -6.52
N LEU A 23 1.23 -9.91 -7.06
CA LEU A 23 1.07 -9.69 -8.49
C LEU A 23 2.15 -8.75 -9.05
N PHE A 24 2.37 -7.62 -8.40
CA PHE A 24 3.29 -6.60 -8.86
C PHE A 24 4.72 -7.12 -8.87
N HIS A 25 5.23 -7.65 -7.75
CA HIS A 25 6.63 -8.07 -7.65
C HIS A 25 6.93 -9.42 -8.30
N MET A 26 5.99 -10.38 -8.25
CA MET A 26 6.24 -11.73 -8.75
C MET A 26 5.84 -11.93 -10.21
N VAL A 27 5.02 -11.04 -10.77
CA VAL A 27 4.52 -11.19 -12.15
C VAL A 27 4.86 -9.96 -13.00
N ILE A 28 4.49 -8.76 -12.57
CA ILE A 28 4.59 -7.56 -13.42
C ILE A 28 6.04 -7.11 -13.58
N ILE A 29 6.80 -7.04 -12.48
CA ILE A 29 8.17 -6.50 -12.47
C ILE A 29 9.23 -7.54 -12.13
N VAL A 30 8.97 -8.83 -12.40
CA VAL A 30 9.85 -9.93 -12.03
C VAL A 30 11.27 -9.79 -12.62
N GLU A 31 11.38 -9.38 -13.88
CA GLU A 31 12.69 -9.22 -14.54
C GLU A 31 13.47 -8.04 -13.95
N GLN A 32 12.80 -6.96 -13.56
CA GLN A 32 13.43 -5.81 -12.92
C GLN A 32 13.85 -6.15 -11.49
N ASN A 33 13.06 -6.96 -10.76
CA ASN A 33 13.46 -7.45 -9.43
C ASN A 33 14.72 -8.32 -9.47
N LYS A 34 14.95 -9.09 -10.56
CA LYS A 34 16.20 -9.86 -10.72
C LYS A 34 17.45 -8.99 -10.70
N MET A 35 17.35 -7.74 -11.18
CA MET A 35 18.47 -6.79 -11.25
C MET A 35 19.02 -6.41 -9.87
N ILE A 36 18.21 -6.54 -8.81
CA ILE A 36 18.59 -6.17 -7.44
C ILE A 36 18.70 -7.38 -6.50
N THR A 37 18.76 -8.60 -7.04
CA THR A 37 18.87 -9.83 -6.23
C THR A 37 20.06 -9.82 -5.28
N PHE A 38 21.16 -9.18 -5.67
CA PHE A 38 22.34 -9.00 -4.84
C PHE A 38 22.12 -8.08 -3.61
N LEU A 39 21.04 -7.29 -3.58
CA LEU A 39 20.65 -6.47 -2.43
C LEU A 39 19.70 -7.20 -1.47
N LEU A 40 19.17 -8.36 -1.86
CA LEU A 40 18.21 -9.11 -1.04
C LEU A 40 18.92 -9.77 0.14
N ARG A 41 18.21 -9.87 1.26
CA ARG A 41 18.66 -10.68 2.39
C ARG A 41 18.66 -12.16 1.98
N PRO A 42 19.70 -12.95 2.32
CA PRO A 42 19.80 -14.36 1.94
C PRO A 42 18.63 -15.22 2.44
N ASP A 43 17.99 -14.85 3.55
CA ASP A 43 16.93 -15.64 4.21
C ASP A 43 15.58 -14.91 4.25
N LEU A 44 15.16 -14.34 3.12
CA LEU A 44 13.92 -13.56 3.04
C LEU A 44 12.68 -14.40 3.43
N SER A 45 12.70 -15.70 3.13
CA SER A 45 11.62 -16.65 3.47
C SER A 45 11.44 -16.82 4.98
N GLU A 46 12.49 -16.67 5.78
CA GLU A 46 12.40 -16.75 7.24
C GLU A 46 11.70 -15.52 7.85
N ASN A 47 11.59 -14.44 7.08
CA ASN A 47 11.04 -13.17 7.52
C ASN A 47 9.59 -12.94 7.04
N ILE A 48 8.90 -13.97 6.55
CA ILE A 48 7.51 -13.87 6.08
C ILE A 48 6.60 -13.30 7.17
N PHE A 49 6.74 -13.74 8.43
CA PHE A 49 5.92 -13.23 9.52
C PHE A 49 6.11 -11.73 9.75
N LEU A 50 7.37 -11.25 9.69
CA LEU A 50 7.67 -9.82 9.77
C LEU A 50 7.07 -9.05 8.60
N SER A 51 7.14 -9.60 7.38
CA SER A 51 6.50 -9.00 6.20
C SER A 51 4.99 -8.86 6.40
N LEU A 52 4.31 -9.92 6.85
CA LEU A 52 2.87 -9.90 7.12
C LEU A 52 2.52 -8.89 8.22
N LEU A 53 3.32 -8.81 9.28
CA LEU A 53 3.13 -7.83 10.35
C LEU A 53 3.28 -6.39 9.82
N ILE A 54 4.31 -6.10 9.01
CA ILE A 54 4.50 -4.79 8.40
C ILE A 54 3.32 -4.43 7.50
N THR A 55 2.85 -5.38 6.65
CA THR A 55 1.66 -5.17 5.82
C THR A 55 0.45 -4.83 6.67
N LEU A 56 0.19 -5.59 7.74
CA LEU A 56 -0.91 -5.34 8.67
C LEU A 56 -0.82 -3.95 9.32
N LEU A 57 0.38 -3.55 9.74
CA LEU A 57 0.62 -2.24 10.35
C LEU A 57 0.38 -1.09 9.36
N ILE A 58 0.85 -1.21 8.11
CA ILE A 58 0.65 -0.19 7.08
C ILE A 58 -0.83 -0.04 6.74
N VAL A 59 -1.56 -1.13 6.50
CA VAL A 59 -2.99 -1.04 6.18
C VAL A 59 -3.80 -0.53 7.38
N THR A 60 -3.41 -0.90 8.61
CA THR A 60 -4.02 -0.35 9.82
C THR A 60 -3.78 1.15 9.92
N LEU A 61 -2.54 1.61 9.72
CA LEU A 61 -2.18 3.03 9.73
C LEU A 61 -2.96 3.81 8.66
N PHE A 62 -3.08 3.26 7.46
CA PHE A 62 -3.86 3.84 6.39
C PHE A 62 -5.33 4.01 6.80
N VAL A 63 -5.97 2.97 7.35
CA VAL A 63 -7.37 3.02 7.78
C VAL A 63 -7.58 3.99 8.94
N VAL A 64 -6.70 4.00 9.95
CA VAL A 64 -6.76 4.97 11.07
C VAL A 64 -6.63 6.40 10.56
N SER A 65 -5.67 6.63 9.67
CA SER A 65 -5.44 7.94 9.06
C SER A 65 -6.65 8.39 8.26
N TYR A 66 -7.20 7.52 7.41
CA TYR A 66 -8.40 7.82 6.61
C TYR A 66 -9.61 8.16 7.49
N SER A 67 -9.86 7.38 8.54
CA SER A 67 -10.97 7.63 9.47
C SER A 67 -10.87 8.98 10.20
N LYS A 68 -9.65 9.51 10.39
CA LYS A 68 -9.42 10.86 10.94
C LYS A 68 -9.41 11.95 9.86
N TRP A 69 -9.03 11.61 8.64
CA TRP A 69 -8.90 12.53 7.51
C TRP A 69 -10.26 12.90 6.89
N ARG A 70 -11.14 11.90 6.75
CA ARG A 70 -12.45 12.09 6.12
C ARG A 70 -13.32 13.05 6.94
N LYS A 71 -14.00 13.97 6.25
CA LYS A 71 -14.97 14.89 6.85
C LYS A 71 -16.38 14.48 6.45
N ASN A 72 -16.58 14.29 5.15
CA ASN A 72 -17.87 13.95 4.56
C ASN A 72 -17.93 12.51 4.06
N GLY A 73 -16.78 11.82 3.95
CA GLY A 73 -16.72 10.43 3.48
C GLY A 73 -16.91 10.28 1.97
N THR A 74 -16.62 11.34 1.21
CA THR A 74 -16.73 11.31 -0.26
C THR A 74 -15.62 10.48 -0.90
N LEU A 75 -15.86 10.02 -2.13
CA LEU A 75 -14.84 9.33 -2.91
C LEU A 75 -13.61 10.23 -3.14
N PHE A 76 -13.83 11.53 -3.38
CA PHE A 76 -12.75 12.49 -3.58
C PHE A 76 -11.84 12.61 -2.35
N GLU A 77 -12.41 12.72 -1.14
CA GLU A 77 -11.62 12.71 0.11
C GLU A 77 -10.76 11.44 0.23
N SER A 78 -11.31 10.29 -0.18
CA SER A 78 -10.59 9.03 -0.16
C SER A 78 -9.44 8.99 -1.17
N LEU A 79 -9.68 9.44 -2.41
CA LEU A 79 -8.64 9.46 -3.44
C LEU A 79 -7.51 10.42 -3.09
N VAL A 80 -7.82 11.60 -2.53
CA VAL A 80 -6.81 12.55 -2.06
C VAL A 80 -5.97 11.94 -0.93
N HIS A 81 -6.60 11.22 0.00
CA HIS A 81 -5.89 10.52 1.07
C HIS A 81 -4.97 9.41 0.54
N GLY A 82 -5.44 8.61 -0.43
CA GLY A 82 -4.62 7.64 -1.13
C GLY A 82 -3.42 8.26 -1.85
N LEU A 83 -3.65 9.34 -2.60
CA LEU A 83 -2.60 10.06 -3.30
C LEU A 83 -1.56 10.60 -2.32
N PHE A 84 -2.00 11.14 -1.17
CA PHE A 84 -1.09 11.57 -0.12
C PHE A 84 -0.18 10.44 0.36
N PHE A 85 -0.74 9.25 0.65
CA PHE A 85 0.05 8.09 1.06
C PHE A 85 0.97 7.57 -0.06
N ALA A 86 0.52 7.59 -1.31
CA ALA A 86 1.35 7.20 -2.45
C ALA A 86 2.55 8.11 -2.64
N ILE A 87 2.36 9.43 -2.52
CA ILE A 87 3.45 10.40 -2.58
C ILE A 87 4.38 10.20 -1.38
N LEU A 88 3.83 10.02 -0.18
CA LEU A 88 4.62 9.81 1.04
C LEU A 88 5.51 8.56 0.91
N ALA A 89 4.95 7.42 0.51
CA ALA A 89 5.70 6.19 0.30
C ALA A 89 6.69 6.33 -0.86
N GLY A 90 6.26 6.94 -1.97
CA GLY A 90 7.11 7.19 -3.13
C GLY A 90 8.36 8.01 -2.82
N VAL A 91 8.21 9.09 -2.04
CA VAL A 91 9.32 9.97 -1.66
C VAL A 91 10.13 9.37 -0.52
N LEU A 92 9.49 8.96 0.59
CA LEU A 92 10.21 8.53 1.79
C LEU A 92 10.80 7.12 1.69
N VAL A 93 10.19 6.24 0.89
CA VAL A 93 10.65 4.87 0.72
C VAL A 93 11.40 4.73 -0.59
N ASN A 94 10.73 4.91 -1.73
CA ASN A 94 11.31 4.54 -3.03
C ASN A 94 12.45 5.49 -3.44
N ALA A 95 12.26 6.80 -3.33
CA ALA A 95 13.31 7.76 -3.67
C ALA A 95 14.50 7.68 -2.70
N ASN A 96 14.23 7.46 -1.41
CA ASN A 96 15.28 7.23 -0.42
C ASN A 96 16.08 5.96 -0.72
N GLN A 97 15.41 4.85 -1.06
CA GLN A 97 16.09 3.61 -1.43
C GLN A 97 16.92 3.78 -2.71
N TYR A 98 16.40 4.47 -3.72
CA TYR A 98 17.13 4.78 -4.95
C TYR A 98 18.39 5.61 -4.67
N LEU A 99 18.32 6.55 -3.72
CA LEU A 99 19.47 7.37 -3.35
C LEU A 99 20.54 6.57 -2.59
N MET A 100 20.11 5.66 -1.70
CA MET A 100 21.00 4.93 -0.79
C MET A 100 21.60 3.66 -1.40
N TYR A 101 20.91 3.03 -2.35
CA TYR A 101 21.29 1.74 -2.92
C TYR A 101 21.42 1.85 -4.44
N PRO A 102 22.23 0.99 -5.08
CA PRO A 102 22.40 0.97 -6.54
C PRO A 102 21.17 0.38 -7.25
N ILE A 103 20.00 0.99 -7.05
CA ILE A 103 18.74 0.57 -7.64
C ILE A 103 18.59 1.22 -9.02
N PRO A 104 18.27 0.46 -10.08
CA PRO A 104 18.02 1.04 -11.39
C PRO A 104 16.87 2.06 -11.34
N GLY A 105 17.05 3.25 -11.93
CA GLY A 105 16.03 4.30 -11.92
C GLY A 105 14.69 3.86 -12.51
N VAL A 106 14.71 2.95 -13.50
CA VAL A 106 13.50 2.32 -14.06
C VAL A 106 12.74 1.52 -13.00
N LEU A 107 13.43 0.75 -12.16
CA LEU A 107 12.81 -0.03 -11.09
C LEU A 107 12.22 0.88 -10.01
N ALA A 108 12.95 1.92 -9.60
CA ALA A 108 12.43 2.92 -8.66
C ALA A 108 11.16 3.62 -9.19
N GLY A 109 11.14 3.97 -10.49
CA GLY A 109 9.96 4.52 -11.16
C GLY A 109 8.79 3.54 -11.20
N LEU A 110 9.05 2.26 -11.47
CA LEU A 110 8.03 1.21 -11.40
C LEU A 110 7.46 1.06 -10.00
N TRP A 111 8.29 1.04 -8.94
CA TRP A 111 7.80 1.00 -7.55
C TRP A 111 6.92 2.20 -7.21
N PHE A 112 7.24 3.39 -7.71
CA PHE A 112 6.39 4.57 -7.53
C PHE A 112 5.02 4.39 -8.20
N ILE A 113 4.98 3.93 -9.45
CA ILE A 113 3.73 3.64 -10.17
C ILE A 113 2.93 2.52 -9.48
N GLY A 114 3.62 1.46 -9.05
CA GLY A 114 3.02 0.36 -8.31
C GLY A 114 2.37 0.82 -7.01
N GLY A 115 3.04 1.71 -6.27
CA GLY A 115 2.50 2.35 -5.06
C GLY A 115 1.30 3.25 -5.35
N LEU A 116 1.34 4.06 -6.42
CA LEU A 116 0.18 4.88 -6.82
C LEU A 116 -1.07 4.02 -7.06
N ILE A 117 -0.91 2.90 -7.76
CA ILE A 117 -2.02 1.97 -8.01
C ILE A 117 -2.45 1.30 -6.70
N GLU A 118 -1.51 0.84 -5.87
CA GLU A 118 -1.80 0.23 -4.57
C GLU A 118 -2.68 1.13 -3.69
N PHE A 119 -2.26 2.37 -3.48
CA PHE A 119 -2.99 3.29 -2.62
C PHE A 119 -4.30 3.79 -3.26
N ALA A 120 -4.42 3.76 -4.59
CA ALA A 120 -5.71 3.95 -5.26
C ALA A 120 -6.67 2.79 -4.96
N LEU A 121 -6.19 1.53 -4.99
CA LEU A 121 -6.98 0.36 -4.60
C LEU A 121 -7.39 0.42 -3.12
N TYR A 122 -6.49 0.84 -2.24
CA TYR A 122 -6.79 1.05 -0.81
C TYR A 122 -7.90 2.09 -0.62
N SER A 123 -7.81 3.20 -1.35
CA SER A 123 -8.79 4.29 -1.31
C SER A 123 -10.16 3.82 -1.78
N ALA A 124 -10.23 3.16 -2.93
CA ALA A 124 -11.49 2.60 -3.43
C ALA A 124 -12.10 1.62 -2.43
N THR A 125 -11.28 0.73 -1.87
CA THR A 125 -11.72 -0.30 -0.91
C THR A 125 -12.24 0.34 0.38
N VAL A 126 -11.50 1.27 0.99
CA VAL A 126 -11.90 1.88 2.26
C VAL A 126 -13.16 2.73 2.10
N TRP A 127 -13.28 3.47 0.98
CA TRP A 127 -14.48 4.24 0.67
C TRP A 127 -15.71 3.34 0.52
N LEU A 128 -15.61 2.25 -0.25
CA LEU A 128 -16.70 1.30 -0.44
C LEU A 128 -17.21 0.67 0.86
N VAL A 129 -16.30 0.39 1.79
CA VAL A 129 -16.63 -0.22 3.09
C VAL A 129 -17.17 0.81 4.08
N GLN A 130 -16.59 2.01 4.12
CA GLN A 130 -16.89 3.02 5.13
C GLN A 130 -17.97 4.03 4.72
N GLN A 131 -18.50 3.96 3.49
CA GLN A 131 -19.66 4.75 3.10
C GLN A 131 -20.86 4.45 4.02
N ASN A 132 -21.56 5.50 4.46
CA ASN A 132 -22.88 5.36 5.07
C ASN A 132 -23.87 5.41 3.92
N ARG A 133 -24.37 4.24 3.50
CA ARG A 133 -25.54 4.18 2.64
C ARG A 133 -26.76 4.42 3.52
N GLU A 134 -27.13 5.68 3.69
CA GLU A 134 -28.55 5.98 3.85
C GLU A 134 -29.12 5.79 2.44
N PHE A 135 -29.85 4.69 2.24
CA PHE A 135 -30.63 4.52 1.02
C PHE A 135 -31.67 5.65 1.04
N ALA A 136 -31.42 6.68 0.24
CA ALA A 136 -32.43 7.66 -0.15
C ALA A 136 -33.36 7.05 -1.19
#